data_AF-A0A5E6T6N7-F1
#
_entry.id   AF-A0A5E6T6N7-F1
#
_cell.length_a   1.000
_cell.length_b   1.000
_cell.length_c   1.000
_cell.angle_alpha   90.00
_cell.angle_beta   90.00
_cell.angle_gamma   90.00
#
_symmetry.space_group_name_H-M   'P 1'
#
loop_
_entity.id
_entity.type
_entity.pdbx_description
1 polymer ?
#
loop_
_entity_poly.entity_id
_entity_poly.type
_entity_poly.pdbx_seq_one_letter_code
_entity_poly.pdbx_strand_id
1 'polypeptide(L)'
;MKLDKKQAIARRNQELGGAVLGVNNCHFTELNRNRNIWWFDLPVARLAIGQYEWIHLLMHTPDTDELLHLKVPTVFLREKLEGLVVRNEGKRKAALSLELSADKDSYLQDMRPAGTNVNFAQFRL
;
A
#
# COMPACT_ATOMS: atom_id res chain seq x y z
N MET A 1 2.18 -22.49 -3.80
CA MET A 1 3.22 -21.84 -2.96
C MET A 1 2.70 -20.47 -2.57
N LYS A 2 2.87 -20.03 -1.32
CA LYS A 2 2.46 -18.68 -0.89
C LYS A 2 3.43 -17.65 -1.47
N LEU A 3 2.92 -16.61 -2.14
CA LEU A 3 3.78 -15.56 -2.72
C LEU A 3 4.31 -14.67 -1.60
N ASP A 4 5.62 -14.69 -1.36
CA ASP A 4 6.22 -13.79 -0.38
C ASP A 4 6.59 -12.42 -1.00
N LYS A 5 6.93 -11.46 -0.14
CA LYS A 5 7.31 -10.10 -0.56
C LYS A 5 8.48 -10.07 -1.56
N LYS A 6 9.50 -10.91 -1.38
CA LYS A 6 10.67 -10.93 -2.27
C LYS A 6 10.29 -11.48 -3.64
N GLN A 7 9.47 -12.53 -3.66
CA GLN A 7 8.94 -13.12 -4.89
C GLN A 7 8.01 -12.13 -5.62
N ALA A 8 7.13 -11.43 -4.90
CA ALA A 8 6.27 -10.40 -5.48
C ALA A 8 7.07 -9.25 -6.10
N ILE A 9 8.11 -8.75 -5.39
CA ILE A 9 9.03 -7.73 -5.91
C ILE A 9 9.74 -8.24 -7.17
N ALA A 10 10.28 -9.46 -7.15
CA ALA A 10 11.00 -10.03 -8.28
C ALA A 10 10.08 -10.16 -9.51
N ARG A 11 8.88 -10.72 -9.32
CA ARG A 11 7.85 -10.84 -10.36
C ARG A 11 7.52 -9.46 -10.95
N ARG A 12 7.22 -8.47 -10.11
CA ARG A 12 6.83 -7.14 -10.61
C ARG A 12 7.99 -6.39 -11.27
N ASN A 13 9.22 -6.54 -10.80
CA ASN A 13 10.39 -5.97 -11.47
C ASN A 13 10.63 -6.58 -12.86
N GLN A 14 10.41 -7.89 -13.02
CA GLN A 14 10.48 -8.55 -14.32
C GLN A 14 9.45 -7.96 -15.29
N GLU A 15 8.22 -7.74 -14.83
CA GLU A 15 7.16 -7.10 -15.63
C GLU A 15 7.47 -5.64 -15.98
N LEU A 16 8.14 -4.91 -15.09
CA LEU A 16 8.57 -3.52 -15.32
C LEU A 16 9.83 -3.39 -16.19
N GLY A 17 10.48 -4.51 -16.55
CA GLY A 17 11.71 -4.51 -17.34
C GLY A 17 12.96 -4.01 -16.60
N GLY A 18 12.95 -3.97 -15.26
CA GLY A 18 14.07 -3.47 -14.46
C GLY A 18 13.87 -3.52 -12.95
N ALA A 19 14.96 -3.32 -12.20
CA ALA A 19 14.98 -3.37 -10.73
C ALA A 19 14.49 -2.05 -10.10
N VAL A 20 13.19 -1.77 -10.23
CA VAL A 20 12.54 -0.54 -9.71
C VAL A 20 12.14 -0.69 -8.24
N LEU A 21 11.64 -1.87 -7.88
CA LEU A 21 11.15 -2.20 -6.55
C LEU A 21 12.23 -2.89 -5.72
N GLY A 22 12.33 -2.49 -4.46
CA GLY A 22 13.21 -3.08 -3.46
C GLY A 22 12.52 -3.22 -2.11
N VAL A 23 13.15 -3.93 -1.19
CA VAL A 23 12.57 -4.21 0.14
C VAL A 23 12.26 -2.93 0.93
N ASN A 24 13.00 -1.85 0.66
CA ASN A 24 12.91 -0.58 1.37
C ASN A 24 11.84 0.36 0.82
N ASN A 25 11.57 0.40 -0.48
CA ASN A 25 10.57 1.31 -1.08
C ASN A 25 9.21 0.61 -1.34
N CYS A 26 9.17 -0.72 -1.26
CA CYS A 26 7.97 -1.52 -1.52
C CYS A 26 7.38 -2.10 -0.24
N HIS A 27 6.06 -2.05 -0.12
CA HIS A 27 5.26 -2.78 0.86
C HIS A 27 4.47 -3.87 0.15
N PHE A 28 4.19 -4.96 0.86
CA PHE A 28 3.49 -6.13 0.32
C PHE A 28 2.46 -6.63 1.32
N THR A 29 1.29 -7.01 0.84
CA THR A 29 0.26 -7.67 1.62
C THR A 29 -0.57 -8.58 0.73
N GLU A 30 -1.26 -9.53 1.35
CA GLU A 30 -2.20 -10.43 0.67
C GLU A 30 -3.63 -10.01 0.99
N LEU A 31 -4.56 -10.34 0.09
CA LEU A 31 -5.98 -10.09 0.30
C LEU A 31 -6.48 -10.82 1.55
N ASN A 32 -6.99 -10.07 2.52
CA ASN A 32 -7.75 -10.61 3.64
C ASN A 32 -9.19 -10.88 3.18
N ARG A 33 -9.48 -12.14 2.88
CA ARG A 33 -10.79 -12.58 2.34
C ARG A 33 -11.97 -12.35 3.29
N ASN A 34 -11.73 -12.39 4.60
CA ASN A 34 -12.80 -12.21 5.59
C ASN A 34 -13.33 -10.78 5.60
N ARG A 35 -12.49 -9.81 5.22
CA ARG A 35 -12.82 -8.38 5.21
C ARG A 35 -12.82 -7.78 3.80
N ASN A 36 -12.43 -8.56 2.80
CA ASN A 36 -12.20 -8.16 1.42
C ASN A 36 -11.31 -6.91 1.26
N ILE A 37 -10.18 -6.88 1.98
CA ILE A 37 -9.23 -5.74 1.98
C ILE A 37 -7.77 -6.18 1.86
N TRP A 38 -6.94 -5.28 1.35
CA TRP A 38 -5.49 -5.30 1.54
C TRP A 38 -5.10 -4.34 2.66
N TRP A 39 -4.44 -4.86 3.70
CA TRP A 39 -4.04 -4.07 4.85
C TRP A 39 -2.54 -3.75 4.83
N PHE A 40 -2.22 -2.47 5.03
CA PHE A 40 -0.85 -1.99 5.21
C PHE A 40 -0.67 -1.21 6.51
N ASP A 41 0.53 -1.30 7.07
CA ASP A 41 1.08 -0.33 8.01
C ASP A 41 2.37 0.25 7.43
N LEU A 42 2.31 1.53 7.07
CA LEU A 42 3.41 2.26 6.47
C LEU A 42 4.08 3.10 7.57
N PRO A 43 5.37 2.92 7.88
CA PRO A 43 6.05 3.76 8.85
C PRO A 43 5.97 5.23 8.44
N VAL A 44 5.44 6.10 9.31
CA VAL A 44 5.26 7.53 9.00
C VAL A 44 6.60 8.21 8.66
N ALA A 45 7.70 7.73 9.24
CA ALA A 45 9.05 8.19 8.92
C ALA A 45 9.41 8.07 7.42
N ARG A 46 8.79 7.16 6.67
CA ARG A 46 9.00 7.02 5.21
C ARG A 46 8.29 8.12 4.40
N LEU A 47 7.36 8.84 5.01
CA LEU A 47 6.65 9.95 4.38
C LEU A 47 7.41 11.28 4.50
N ALA A 48 8.49 11.33 5.29
CA ALA A 48 9.24 12.55 5.50
C ALA A 48 9.83 13.10 4.18
N ILE A 49 9.88 14.43 4.09
CA ILE A 49 10.37 15.14 2.89
C ILE A 49 11.83 14.75 2.64
N GLY A 50 12.17 14.46 1.38
CA GLY A 50 13.53 14.10 0.96
C GLY A 50 13.93 12.63 1.20
N GLN A 51 13.06 11.79 1.79
CA GLN A 51 13.32 10.34 1.95
C GLN A 51 12.98 9.55 0.69
N TYR A 52 11.69 9.48 0.37
CA TYR A 52 11.17 8.74 -0.79
C TYR A 52 10.17 9.63 -1.52
N GLU A 53 10.29 9.71 -2.84
CA GLU A 53 9.29 10.37 -3.67
C GLU A 53 8.01 9.51 -3.78
N TRP A 54 8.17 8.18 -3.79
CA TRP A 54 7.10 7.21 -3.98
C TRP A 54 7.13 6.11 -2.92
N ILE A 55 5.94 5.64 -2.55
CA ILE A 55 5.74 4.36 -1.87
C ILE A 55 5.08 3.40 -2.85
N HIS A 56 5.62 2.18 -2.94
CA HIS A 56 5.06 1.13 -3.76
C HIS A 56 4.26 0.16 -2.89
N LEU A 57 3.00 -0.07 -3.25
CA LEU A 57 2.11 -1.03 -2.58
C LEU A 57 1.87 -2.20 -3.53
N LEU A 58 2.33 -3.38 -3.15
CA LEU A 58 2.03 -4.64 -3.83
C LEU A 58 0.95 -5.39 -3.08
N MET A 59 -0.08 -5.79 -3.80
CA MET A 59 -1.27 -6.44 -3.25
C MET A 59 -1.52 -7.71 -4.04
N HIS A 60 -1.42 -8.86 -3.36
CA HIS A 60 -1.65 -10.15 -4.00
C HIS A 60 -3.05 -10.66 -3.70
N THR A 61 -3.72 -11.20 -4.71
CA THR A 61 -4.97 -11.96 -4.60
C THR A 61 -4.66 -13.43 -4.80
N PRO A 62 -4.59 -14.25 -3.73
CA PRO A 62 -4.11 -15.62 -3.87
C PRO A 62 -4.98 -16.53 -4.75
N ASP A 63 -6.29 -16.25 -4.86
CA ASP A 63 -7.22 -17.07 -5.63
C ASP A 63 -7.05 -16.90 -7.15
N THR A 64 -6.68 -15.71 -7.60
CA THR A 64 -6.48 -15.38 -9.02
C THR A 64 -5.01 -15.29 -9.41
N ASP A 65 -4.11 -15.38 -8.42
CA ASP A 65 -2.69 -15.06 -8.55
C ASP A 65 -2.41 -13.67 -9.18
N GLU A 66 -3.34 -12.73 -8.99
CA GLU A 66 -3.16 -11.35 -9.42
C GLU A 66 -2.24 -10.62 -8.45
N LEU A 67 -1.27 -9.88 -9.00
CA LEU A 67 -0.40 -8.99 -8.25
C LEU A 67 -0.63 -7.55 -8.70
N LEU A 68 -1.38 -6.80 -7.90
CA LEU A 68 -1.65 -5.40 -8.14
C LEU A 68 -0.51 -4.53 -7.61
N HIS A 69 -0.19 -3.45 -8.34
CA HIS A 69 0.84 -2.49 -7.96
C HIS A 69 0.28 -1.05 -7.96
N LEU A 70 0.38 -0.38 -6.82
CA LEU A 70 0.18 1.06 -6.73
C LEU A 70 1.50 1.79 -6.51
N LYS A 71 1.72 2.87 -7.25
CA LYS A 71 2.84 3.81 -7.05
C LYS A 71 2.29 5.11 -6.50
N VAL A 72 2.30 5.23 -5.17
CA VAL A 72 1.66 6.34 -4.45
C VAL A 72 2.70 7.43 -4.16
N PRO A 73 2.50 8.69 -4.59
CA PRO A 73 3.37 9.79 -4.20
C PRO A 73 3.35 9.98 -2.67
N THR A 74 4.52 10.15 -2.04
CA THR A 74 4.54 10.45 -0.60
C THR A 74 3.93 11.81 -0.29
N VAL A 75 3.94 12.75 -1.24
CA VAL A 75 3.25 14.05 -1.11
C VAL A 75 1.74 13.89 -0.96
N PHE A 76 1.12 13.01 -1.75
CA PHE A 76 -0.30 12.73 -1.64
C PHE A 76 -0.66 12.18 -0.25
N LEU A 77 0.15 11.26 0.28
CA LEU A 77 -0.07 10.71 1.62
C LEU A 77 0.09 11.76 2.72
N ARG A 78 1.02 12.71 2.57
CA ARG A 78 1.17 13.84 3.50
C ARG A 78 -0.02 14.79 3.44
N GLU A 79 -0.48 15.13 2.25
CA GLU A 79 -1.64 16.02 2.04
C GLU A 79 -2.96 15.41 2.52
N LYS A 80 -3.09 14.08 2.43
CA LYS A 80 -4.28 13.35 2.89
C LYS A 80 -4.16 12.83 4.32
N LEU A 81 -3.08 13.14 5.04
CA LEU A 81 -2.78 12.52 6.34
C LEU A 81 -3.89 12.73 7.38
N GLU A 82 -4.53 13.91 7.40
CA GLU A 82 -5.67 14.20 8.28
C GLU A 82 -6.91 13.31 7.99
N GLY A 83 -7.05 12.85 6.74
CA GLY A 83 -8.12 11.96 6.31
C GLY A 83 -7.76 10.48 6.40
N LEU A 84 -6.61 10.13 6.96
CA LEU A 84 -6.11 8.78 7.10
C LEU A 84 -5.83 8.45 8.56
N VAL A 85 -5.76 7.15 8.88
CA VAL A 85 -5.55 6.72 10.26
C VAL A 85 -4.07 6.47 10.55
N VAL A 86 -3.50 7.25 11.47
CA VAL A 86 -2.16 7.02 12.03
C VAL A 86 -2.29 6.27 13.35
N ARG A 87 -1.72 5.07 13.43
CA ARG A 87 -1.58 4.31 14.67
C ARG A 87 -0.32 4.71 15.40
N ASN A 88 -0.36 4.68 16.73
CA ASN A 88 0.77 5.04 17.60
C ASN A 88 1.35 6.44 17.30
N GLU A 89 0.47 7.40 16.99
CA GLU A 89 0.88 8.78 16.72
C GLU A 89 1.72 9.37 17.86
N GLY A 90 2.72 10.17 17.50
CA GLY A 90 3.70 10.74 18.43
C GLY A 90 4.74 9.73 18.98
N LYS A 91 4.66 8.44 18.62
CA LYS A 91 5.62 7.41 19.07
C LYS A 91 6.59 7.02 17.95
N ARG A 92 7.76 6.46 18.31
CA ARG A 92 8.79 5.97 17.36
C ARG A 92 8.27 4.96 16.33
N LYS A 93 7.21 4.23 16.65
CA LYS A 93 6.57 3.22 15.76
C LYS A 93 5.23 3.71 15.18
N ALA A 94 5.08 5.02 14.99
CA ALA A 94 3.92 5.57 14.31
C ALA A 94 3.81 5.00 12.88
N ALA A 95 2.62 4.52 12.53
CA ALA A 95 2.36 3.92 11.23
C ALA A 95 1.04 4.43 10.65
N LEU A 96 1.08 4.88 9.40
CA LEU A 96 -0.09 5.12 8.60
C LEU A 96 -0.71 3.75 8.25
N SER A 97 -1.93 3.51 8.74
CA SER A 97 -2.63 2.24 8.55
C SER A 97 -3.68 2.39 7.45
N LEU A 98 -3.60 1.56 6.43
CA LEU A 98 -4.50 1.59 5.27
C LEU A 98 -5.24 0.27 5.12
N GLU A 99 -6.54 0.31 4.90
CA GLU A 99 -7.37 -0.86 4.58
C GLU A 99 -8.01 -0.65 3.22
N LEU A 100 -7.28 -1.02 2.15
CA LEU A 100 -7.73 -0.80 0.78
C LEU A 100 -8.75 -1.87 0.38
N SER A 101 -9.95 -1.44 0.00
CA SER A 101 -11.03 -2.34 -0.39
C SER A 101 -10.78 -3.07 -1.70
N ALA A 102 -11.19 -4.34 -1.76
CA ALA A 102 -11.32 -5.11 -2.98
C ALA A 102 -12.77 -5.21 -3.47
N ASP A 103 -13.73 -4.55 -2.80
CA ASP A 103 -15.13 -4.48 -3.24
C ASP A 103 -15.25 -3.61 -4.50
N LYS A 104 -16.17 -4.00 -5.40
CA LYS A 104 -16.38 -3.31 -6.68
C LYS A 104 -16.72 -1.82 -6.51
N ASP A 105 -17.58 -1.49 -5.54
CA ASP A 105 -18.11 -0.13 -5.38
C ASP A 105 -17.15 0.80 -4.61
N SER A 106 -16.17 0.24 -3.91
CA SER A 106 -15.17 0.98 -3.11
C SER A 106 -13.74 0.61 -3.46
N TYR A 107 -13.51 0.04 -4.65
CA TYR A 107 -12.23 -0.54 -5.05
C TYR A 107 -11.05 0.42 -4.82
N LEU A 108 -10.08 0.00 -4.02
CA LEU A 108 -8.89 0.76 -3.61
C LEU A 108 -9.16 2.04 -2.83
N GLN A 109 -10.35 2.19 -2.24
CA GLN A 109 -10.60 3.20 -1.21
C GLN A 109 -10.12 2.70 0.15
N ASP A 110 -9.58 3.60 0.95
CA ASP A 110 -9.23 3.33 2.34
C ASP A 110 -10.47 3.25 3.23
N MET A 111 -10.74 2.06 3.78
CA MET A 111 -11.95 1.76 4.56
C MET A 111 -11.74 1.88 6.08
N ARG A 112 -10.67 2.56 6.52
CA ARG A 112 -10.44 2.78 7.95
C ARG A 112 -11.61 3.57 8.54
N PRO A 113 -12.24 3.13 9.66
CA PRO A 113 -13.46 3.76 10.19
C PRO A 113 -13.36 5.24 10.57
N ALA A 114 -12.15 5.73 10.85
CA ALA A 114 -11.88 7.13 11.20
C ALA A 114 -11.22 7.91 10.04
N GLY A 115 -11.11 7.31 8.85
CA GLY A 115 -10.62 7.95 7.65
C GLY A 115 -11.74 8.59 6.82
N THR A 116 -11.37 9.21 5.70
CA THR A 116 -12.29 9.91 4.79
C THR A 116 -12.46 9.21 3.44
N ASN A 117 -12.32 7.89 3.41
CA ASN A 117 -12.45 7.07 2.19
C ASN A 117 -11.52 7.52 1.06
N VAL A 118 -10.26 7.83 1.40
CA VAL A 118 -9.27 8.29 0.43
C VAL A 118 -9.11 7.24 -0.67
N ASN A 119 -9.31 7.66 -1.92
CA ASN A 119 -9.21 6.79 -3.09
C ASN A 119 -7.75 6.68 -3.55
N PHE A 120 -7.29 5.46 -3.82
CA PHE A 120 -5.95 5.15 -4.32
C PHE A 120 -5.94 4.58 -5.75
N ALA A 121 -7.11 4.39 -6.38
CA ALA A 121 -7.22 3.75 -7.69
C ALA A 121 -6.45 4.48 -8.80
N GLN A 122 -6.31 5.81 -8.70
CA GLN A 122 -5.55 6.64 -9.64
C GLN A 122 -4.04 6.34 -9.67
N PHE A 123 -3.52 5.57 -8.69
CA PHE A 123 -2.10 5.24 -8.60
C PHE A 123 -1.75 3.85 -9.12
N ARG A 124 -2.70 3.14 -9.74
CA ARG A 124 -2.48 1.83 -10.35
C ARG A 124 -1.50 1.93 -11.52
N LEU A 125 -0.51 1.03 -11.53
CA LEU A 125 0.46 0.83 -12.61
C LEU A 125 0.18 -0.40 -13.44
#